data_AF-A0A373MYG3-F1
#
_entry.id   AF-A0A373MYG3-F1
#
_cell.length_a   1.000
_cell.length_b   1.000
_cell.length_c   1.000
_cell.angle_alpha   90.00
_cell.angle_beta   90.00
_cell.angle_gamma   90.00
#
_symmetry.space_group_name_H-M   'P 1'
#
loop_
_entity.id
_entity.type
_entity.pdbx_description
1 polymer ?
#
loop_
_entity_poly.entity_id
_entity_poly.type
_entity_poly.pdbx_seq_one_letter_code
_entity_poly.pdbx_strand_id
1 'polypeptide(L)'
;MKIAVTYDNGNIFQHFGKTENFKVYEVEDNQVVSSEVIGSNGTGHGALAGLLSEQGVDVLICGGIGGGAQAALAEAGVELCSGAEGDVDAAVEAYLNGTLTSAGATCDHHDHEEGHSCGDHCGSHEEEESSCGGSCGTCGGGCGAPTPVMEGKNVGKTCRTHYRGTFNDGTQFDSSYDRGEPLEFICGVGQMIRGFDAAVAEMEVGEKVNIHLMPEEAYGMPDPNAIFTVAIAQLPGAEEVEIGQQVYLQNQYGQPFPVKVTAKDETNITFDANHEMAGKELNFEIELVEVK
;
A
#
# COMPACT_ATOMS: atom_id res chain seq x y z
N MET A 1 14.17 32.02 -14.05
CA MET A 1 14.15 30.81 -13.20
C MET A 1 13.13 29.84 -13.77
N LYS A 2 13.35 28.54 -13.63
CA LYS A 2 12.41 27.51 -14.06
C LYS A 2 11.82 26.78 -12.87
N ILE A 3 10.49 26.71 -12.81
CA ILE A 3 9.75 26.06 -11.75
C ILE A 3 9.01 24.87 -12.34
N ALA A 4 9.30 23.65 -11.88
CA ALA A 4 8.54 22.47 -12.23
C ALA A 4 7.48 22.19 -11.17
N VAL A 5 6.29 21.77 -11.60
CA VAL A 5 5.20 21.36 -10.72
C VAL A 5 4.69 19.99 -11.17
N THR A 6 4.40 19.10 -10.22
CA THR A 6 3.74 17.83 -10.55
C THR A 6 2.34 18.12 -11.10
N TYR A 7 2.01 17.60 -12.28
CA TYR A 7 0.77 17.94 -12.98
C TYR A 7 -0.10 16.71 -13.21
N ASP A 8 -1.32 16.75 -12.68
CA ASP A 8 -2.36 15.77 -12.98
C ASP A 8 -3.70 16.49 -13.22
N ASN A 9 -4.16 16.51 -14.48
CA ASN A 9 -5.46 17.05 -14.87
C ASN A 9 -5.80 18.46 -14.32
N GLY A 10 -4.80 19.34 -14.18
CA GLY A 10 -4.97 20.71 -13.66
C GLY A 10 -4.63 20.89 -12.18
N ASN A 11 -4.37 19.81 -11.44
CA ASN A 11 -4.03 19.85 -10.02
C ASN A 11 -2.61 19.31 -9.75
N ILE A 12 -2.09 19.66 -8.57
CA ILE A 12 -0.80 19.21 -8.08
C ILE A 12 -0.91 17.76 -7.61
N PHE A 13 -0.17 16.88 -8.27
CA PHE A 13 -0.16 15.47 -7.93
C PHE A 13 0.63 15.22 -6.64
N GLN A 14 0.02 14.48 -5.71
CA GLN A 14 0.56 14.25 -4.37
C GLN A 14 1.68 13.21 -4.30
N HIS A 15 1.94 12.45 -5.36
CA HIS A 15 2.97 11.41 -5.35
C HIS A 15 3.97 11.60 -6.49
N PHE A 16 5.09 12.28 -6.23
CA PHE A 16 6.14 12.52 -7.22
C PHE A 16 6.59 11.25 -7.96
N GLY A 17 6.73 10.12 -7.25
CA GLY A 17 7.17 8.84 -7.82
C GLY A 17 6.20 8.15 -8.77
N LYS A 18 4.93 8.60 -8.83
CA LYS A 18 3.88 8.05 -9.69
C LYS A 18 3.35 9.06 -10.70
N THR A 19 3.92 10.26 -10.74
CA THR A 19 3.44 11.29 -11.66
C THR A 19 3.95 11.01 -13.08
N GLU A 20 3.03 11.05 -14.03
CA GLU A 20 3.35 10.86 -15.44
C GLU A 20 3.67 12.18 -16.14
N ASN A 21 3.31 13.32 -15.55
CA ASN A 21 3.48 14.64 -16.16
C ASN A 21 3.97 15.69 -15.16
N PHE A 22 4.80 16.60 -15.66
CA PHE A 22 5.27 17.78 -14.96
C PHE A 22 4.93 19.01 -15.78
N LYS A 23 4.43 20.07 -15.15
CA LYS A 23 4.26 21.37 -15.79
C LYS A 23 5.43 22.25 -15.39
N VAL A 24 6.27 22.61 -16.36
CA VAL A 24 7.43 23.47 -16.19
C VAL A 24 7.04 24.89 -16.59
N TYR A 25 7.31 25.83 -15.70
CA TYR A 25 7.05 27.25 -15.85
C TYR A 25 8.37 27.99 -15.96
N GLU A 26 8.52 28.80 -16.99
CA GLU A 26 9.61 29.76 -17.06
C GLU A 26 9.13 31.08 -16.46
N VAL A 27 9.91 31.61 -15.52
CA VAL A 27 9.62 32.85 -14.81
C VAL A 27 10.75 33.86 -15.03
N GLU A 28 10.38 35.04 -15.50
CA GLU A 28 11.24 36.22 -15.61
C GLU A 28 10.57 37.39 -14.85
N ASP A 29 11.35 38.20 -14.13
CA ASP A 29 10.85 39.37 -13.38
C ASP A 29 9.64 39.08 -12.46
N ASN A 30 9.63 37.91 -11.82
CA ASN A 30 8.56 37.43 -10.92
C ASN A 30 7.20 37.20 -11.62
N GLN A 31 7.21 36.99 -12.94
CA GLN A 31 6.03 36.64 -13.74
C GLN A 31 6.30 35.41 -14.61
N VAL A 32 5.29 34.56 -14.76
CA VAL A 32 5.34 33.40 -15.65
C VAL A 32 5.34 33.90 -17.10
N VAL A 33 6.42 33.62 -17.84
CA VAL A 33 6.56 33.98 -19.26
C VAL A 33 6.12 32.83 -20.19
N SER A 34 6.27 31.58 -19.75
CA SER A 34 5.85 30.41 -20.51
C SER A 34 5.54 29.24 -19.56
N SER A 35 4.69 28.31 -20.00
CA SER A 35 4.44 27.05 -19.30
C SER A 35 4.31 25.91 -20.29
N GLU A 36 5.02 24.81 -20.07
CA GLU A 36 4.99 23.61 -20.89
C GLU A 36 4.73 22.38 -20.03
N VAL A 37 3.97 21.41 -20.55
CA VAL A 37 3.74 20.11 -19.88
C VAL A 37 4.67 19.06 -20.49
N ILE A 38 5.53 18.48 -19.67
CA ILE A 38 6.51 17.47 -20.03
C ILE A 38 6.11 16.14 -19.39
N GLY A 39 6.05 15.08 -20.19
CA GLY A 39 5.82 13.73 -19.70
C GLY A 39 7.09 13.11 -19.10
N SER A 40 6.95 12.35 -18.01
CA SER A 40 8.06 11.66 -17.32
C SER A 40 8.60 10.44 -18.07
N ASN A 41 7.98 10.10 -19.20
CA ASN A 41 8.32 9.01 -20.13
C ASN A 41 8.55 7.64 -19.46
N GLY A 42 7.93 7.42 -18.29
CA GLY A 42 7.84 6.11 -17.63
C GLY A 42 9.08 5.64 -16.86
N THR A 43 9.98 6.53 -16.43
CA THR A 43 11.24 6.12 -15.79
C THR A 43 11.25 6.45 -14.29
N GLY A 44 11.59 5.47 -13.45
CA GLY A 44 11.42 5.48 -11.99
C GLY A 44 12.18 6.55 -11.19
N HIS A 45 12.02 6.50 -9.87
CA HIS A 45 12.33 7.54 -8.86
C HIS A 45 13.66 8.32 -9.00
N GLY A 46 14.73 7.71 -9.50
CA GLY A 46 16.03 8.39 -9.69
C GLY A 46 16.21 9.13 -11.02
N ALA A 47 15.50 8.70 -12.08
CA ALA A 47 15.67 9.27 -13.42
C ALA A 47 14.96 10.64 -13.56
N LEU A 48 13.92 10.87 -12.76
CA LEU A 48 13.13 12.11 -12.78
C LEU A 48 13.93 13.32 -12.32
N ALA A 49 14.73 13.17 -11.26
CA ALA A 49 15.61 14.24 -10.79
C ALA A 49 16.68 14.59 -11.83
N GLY A 50 17.22 13.58 -12.53
CA GLY A 50 18.13 13.78 -13.66
C GLY A 50 17.48 14.56 -14.81
N LEU A 51 16.26 14.19 -15.20
CA LEU A 51 15.50 14.88 -16.25
C LEU A 51 15.21 16.34 -15.89
N LEU A 52 14.82 16.62 -14.65
CA LEU A 52 14.57 17.98 -14.18
C LEU A 52 15.87 18.82 -14.17
N SER A 53 16.99 18.21 -13.79
CA SER A 53 18.32 18.85 -13.87
C SER A 53 18.75 19.12 -15.32
N GLU A 54 18.54 18.17 -16.24
CA GLU A 54 18.82 18.36 -17.67
C GLU A 54 17.97 19.49 -18.30
N GLN A 55 16.73 19.66 -17.84
CA GLN A 55 15.84 20.76 -18.27
C GLN A 55 16.20 22.12 -17.66
N GLY A 56 17.14 22.14 -16.70
CA GLY A 56 17.57 23.34 -15.99
C GLY A 56 16.50 23.90 -15.06
N VAL A 57 15.77 23.03 -14.37
CA VAL A 57 14.77 23.42 -13.37
C VAL A 57 15.48 23.89 -12.09
N ASP A 58 15.15 25.09 -11.63
CA ASP A 58 15.71 25.67 -10.40
C ASP A 58 14.88 25.24 -9.16
N VAL A 59 13.57 25.10 -9.33
CA VAL A 59 12.62 24.85 -8.23
C VAL A 59 11.63 23.75 -8.62
N LEU A 60 11.37 22.80 -7.73
CA LEU A 60 10.32 21.79 -7.87
C LEU A 60 9.25 21.95 -6.80
N ILE A 61 8.00 22.08 -7.20
CA ILE A 61 6.82 22.10 -6.33
C ILE A 61 6.08 20.76 -6.47
N CYS A 62 5.87 20.06 -5.36
CA CYS A 62 5.11 18.82 -5.33
C CYS A 62 4.35 18.66 -4.02
N GLY A 63 3.33 17.79 -4.01
CA GLY A 63 2.65 17.42 -2.77
C GLY A 63 3.53 16.55 -1.88
N GLY A 64 3.70 15.29 -2.25
CA GLY A 64 4.54 14.31 -1.56
C GLY A 64 5.68 13.77 -2.43
N ILE A 65 6.84 13.60 -1.81
CA ILE A 65 8.05 13.10 -2.46
C ILE A 65 8.80 12.17 -1.50
N GLY A 66 9.19 11.00 -2.01
CA GLY A 66 9.94 10.00 -1.22
C GLY A 66 11.39 10.43 -0.97
N GLY A 67 11.98 9.94 0.13
CA GLY A 67 13.32 10.34 0.58
C GLY A 67 14.43 10.19 -0.48
N GLY A 68 14.40 9.12 -1.27
CA GLY A 68 15.37 8.91 -2.36
C GLY A 68 15.31 9.97 -3.46
N ALA A 69 14.13 10.49 -3.78
CA ALA A 69 13.97 11.54 -4.79
C ALA A 69 14.35 12.92 -4.24
N GLN A 70 14.10 13.18 -2.95
CA GLN A 70 14.57 14.40 -2.28
C GLN A 70 16.10 14.49 -2.32
N ALA A 71 16.79 13.39 -2.02
CA ALA A 71 18.25 13.32 -2.07
C ALA A 71 18.78 13.60 -3.49
N ALA A 72 18.18 12.99 -4.51
CA ALA A 72 18.59 13.18 -5.91
C ALA A 72 18.38 14.63 -6.40
N LEU A 73 17.31 15.29 -5.97
CA LEU A 73 17.04 16.70 -6.30
C LEU A 73 18.00 17.65 -5.58
N ALA A 74 18.32 17.36 -4.32
CA ALA A 74 19.30 18.11 -3.55
C ALA A 74 20.71 18.00 -4.17
N GLU A 75 21.11 16.80 -4.64
CA GLU A 75 22.35 16.61 -5.39
C GLU A 75 22.35 17.33 -6.75
N ALA A 76 21.20 17.39 -7.42
CA ALA A 76 21.02 18.13 -8.65
C ALA A 76 20.96 19.67 -8.46
N GLY A 77 20.92 20.15 -7.22
CA GLY A 77 20.84 21.58 -6.89
C GLY A 77 19.47 22.20 -7.12
N VAL A 78 18.40 21.40 -7.15
CA VAL A 78 17.01 21.86 -7.35
C VAL A 78 16.39 22.18 -5.98
N GLU A 79 15.83 23.37 -5.83
CA GLU A 79 15.11 23.76 -4.61
C GLU A 79 13.76 23.04 -4.55
N LEU A 80 13.52 22.32 -3.46
CA LEU A 80 12.30 21.52 -3.28
C LEU A 80 11.27 22.25 -2.40
N CYS A 81 10.05 22.34 -2.91
CA CYS A 81 8.86 22.79 -2.20
C CYS A 81 7.85 21.64 -2.11
N SER A 82 7.95 20.85 -1.03
CA SER A 82 7.00 19.78 -0.70
C SER A 82 5.79 20.31 0.06
N GLY A 83 4.65 19.62 -0.05
CA GLY A 83 3.41 19.92 0.68
C GLY A 83 2.44 20.84 -0.07
N ALA A 84 2.65 21.06 -1.37
CA ALA A 84 1.71 21.84 -2.18
C ALA A 84 0.50 20.98 -2.60
N GLU A 85 -0.71 21.50 -2.39
CA GLU A 85 -1.96 20.87 -2.77
C GLU A 85 -2.85 21.87 -3.51
N GLY A 86 -3.68 21.37 -4.43
CA GLY A 86 -4.62 22.20 -5.20
C GLY A 86 -4.14 22.51 -6.61
N ASP A 87 -4.46 23.71 -7.11
CA ASP A 87 -4.22 24.12 -8.50
C ASP A 87 -2.73 24.45 -8.73
N VAL A 88 -2.20 23.99 -9.86
CA VAL A 88 -0.79 24.19 -10.23
C VAL A 88 -0.42 25.66 -10.42
N ASP A 89 -1.31 26.47 -11.00
CA ASP A 89 -1.05 27.88 -11.25
C ASP A 89 -1.09 28.67 -9.93
N ALA A 90 -2.02 28.32 -9.04
CA ALA A 90 -2.10 28.92 -7.70
C ALA A 90 -0.85 28.64 -6.85
N ALA A 91 -0.26 27.45 -6.95
CA ALA A 91 0.96 27.14 -6.20
C ALA A 91 2.20 27.87 -6.73
N VAL A 92 2.32 28.04 -8.05
CA VAL A 92 3.40 28.86 -8.63
C VAL A 92 3.25 30.31 -8.19
N GLU A 93 2.04 30.86 -8.24
CA GLU A 93 1.77 32.21 -7.72
C GLU A 93 2.07 32.32 -6.22
N ALA A 94 1.72 31.31 -5.41
CA ALA A 94 2.04 31.29 -3.98
C ALA A 94 3.55 31.26 -3.72
N TYR A 95 4.32 30.58 -4.56
CA TYR A 95 5.79 30.58 -4.51
C TYR A 95 6.37 31.95 -4.91
N LEU A 96 5.90 32.56 -6.00
CA LEU A 96 6.34 33.89 -6.45
C LEU A 96 5.98 35.02 -5.46
N ASN A 97 4.91 34.85 -4.68
CA ASN A 97 4.53 35.75 -3.61
C ASN A 97 5.28 35.50 -2.29
N GLY A 98 6.13 34.46 -2.22
CA GLY A 98 6.89 34.09 -1.03
C GLY A 98 6.07 33.41 0.07
N THR A 99 4.81 33.06 -0.21
CA THR A 99 3.90 32.37 0.73
C THR A 99 4.23 30.88 0.83
N LEU A 100 4.72 30.28 -0.27
CA LEU A 100 5.19 28.90 -0.31
C LEU A 100 6.69 28.88 -0.05
N THR A 101 7.12 28.76 1.20
CA THR A 101 8.54 28.71 1.54
C THR A 101 9.06 27.29 1.36
N SER A 102 10.19 27.14 0.65
CA SER A 102 10.94 25.88 0.59
C SER A 102 11.09 25.34 2.01
N ALA A 103 10.63 24.12 2.27
CA ALA A 103 10.96 23.44 3.51
C ALA A 103 12.45 23.07 3.45
N GLY A 104 13.30 24.07 3.69
CA GLY A 104 14.73 23.91 3.85
C GLY A 104 14.96 22.90 4.96
N ALA A 105 15.64 21.81 4.60
CA ALA A 105 15.97 20.69 5.44
C ALA A 105 16.27 21.10 6.90
N THR A 106 15.29 20.90 7.78
CA THR A 106 15.56 20.51 9.15
C THR A 106 15.02 19.10 9.23
N CYS A 107 15.92 18.15 8.99
CA CYS A 107 15.66 16.74 9.16
C CYS A 107 15.43 16.46 10.65
N ASP A 108 14.22 16.73 11.13
CA ASP A 108 13.62 15.93 12.18
C ASP A 108 13.12 14.65 11.51
N HIS A 109 14.07 13.73 11.38
CA HIS A 109 13.96 12.30 11.10
C HIS A 109 12.56 11.79 10.76
N HIS A 110 12.19 11.92 9.49
CA HIS A 110 11.18 11.07 8.87
C HIS A 110 11.92 9.95 8.14
N ASP A 111 12.04 8.79 8.80
CA ASP A 111 12.62 7.58 8.23
C ASP A 111 11.76 7.07 7.08
N HIS A 112 12.23 7.35 5.86
CA HIS A 112 11.83 6.65 4.66
C HIS A 112 12.79 5.49 4.42
N GLU A 113 12.26 4.28 4.53
CA GLU A 113 12.29 3.29 3.44
C GLU A 113 12.81 3.87 2.10
N GLU A 114 13.98 3.42 1.64
CA GLU A 114 14.10 2.23 0.78
C GLU A 114 15.51 2.10 0.16
N GLY A 115 15.97 0.86 0.04
CA GLY A 115 16.50 0.38 -1.25
C GLY A 115 17.98 0.01 -1.27
N HIS A 116 18.29 -1.28 -1.46
CA HIS A 116 19.11 -1.75 -2.58
C HIS A 116 18.96 -3.27 -2.76
N SER A 117 18.24 -3.64 -3.83
CA SER A 117 18.46 -4.90 -4.54
C SER A 117 19.80 -4.79 -5.27
N CYS A 118 20.82 -5.50 -4.79
CA CYS A 118 21.99 -5.85 -5.58
C CYS A 118 21.89 -7.32 -5.97
N GLY A 119 21.49 -7.57 -7.22
CA GLY A 119 21.68 -8.88 -7.83
C GLY A 119 23.16 -9.09 -8.10
N ASP A 120 23.79 -10.00 -7.36
CA ASP A 120 24.97 -10.70 -7.84
C ASP A 120 25.05 -12.11 -7.24
N HIS A 121 25.48 -13.04 -8.07
CA HIS A 121 25.47 -14.48 -7.86
C HIS A 121 26.29 -14.97 -6.65
N CYS A 122 25.74 -15.89 -5.85
CA CYS A 122 26.38 -17.15 -5.39
C CYS A 122 25.29 -17.99 -4.69
N GLY A 123 25.07 -19.27 -5.00
CA GLY A 123 26.03 -20.34 -4.81
C GLY A 123 25.67 -21.06 -3.51
N SER A 124 25.00 -22.20 -3.65
CA SER A 124 24.72 -23.19 -2.60
C SER A 124 25.93 -23.44 -1.68
N HIS A 125 25.74 -23.41 -0.36
CA HIS A 125 26.30 -24.43 0.55
C HIS A 125 25.76 -24.31 1.97
N GLU A 126 25.66 -25.48 2.58
CA GLU A 126 25.16 -25.82 3.90
C GLU A 126 26.16 -25.48 5.03
N GLU A 127 25.62 -25.38 6.25
CA GLU A 127 26.21 -25.80 7.55
C GLU A 127 27.25 -24.90 8.30
N GLU A 128 26.91 -24.65 9.58
CA GLU A 128 27.75 -24.62 10.80
C GLU A 128 28.62 -23.39 11.15
N GLU A 129 28.29 -22.82 12.33
CA GLU A 129 29.18 -22.42 13.43
C GLU A 129 30.47 -21.61 13.11
N SER A 130 30.54 -20.34 13.54
CA SER A 130 31.58 -19.79 14.45
C SER A 130 31.75 -18.26 14.40
N SER A 131 31.40 -17.63 15.53
CA SER A 131 32.22 -16.67 16.30
C SER A 131 33.10 -15.62 15.59
N CYS A 132 32.71 -14.34 15.70
CA CYS A 132 33.66 -13.26 15.98
C CYS A 132 33.06 -12.22 16.94
N GLY A 133 33.74 -12.02 18.08
CA GLY A 133 33.40 -11.02 19.09
C GLY A 133 34.12 -9.70 18.84
N GLY A 134 33.45 -8.60 19.20
CA GLY A 134 34.00 -7.25 19.17
C GLY A 134 32.96 -6.22 19.61
N SER A 135 32.96 -5.88 20.90
CA SER A 135 32.08 -4.92 21.56
C SER A 135 32.26 -3.50 21.02
N CYS A 136 31.17 -2.83 20.63
CA CYS A 136 31.09 -1.38 20.44
C CYS A 136 29.63 -0.90 20.25
N GLY A 137 29.02 -0.40 21.33
CA GLY A 137 28.04 0.70 21.31
C GLY A 137 26.64 0.44 20.72
N THR A 138 25.69 0.15 21.60
CA THR A 138 24.25 0.53 21.53
C THR A 138 23.72 0.96 20.16
N CYS A 139 23.25 0.00 19.37
CA CYS A 139 22.28 0.23 18.31
C CYS A 139 21.04 -0.62 18.59
N GLY A 140 20.08 -0.05 19.34
CA GLY A 140 18.72 -0.58 19.43
C GLY A 140 18.00 -0.34 18.11
N GLY A 141 18.42 -1.04 17.05
CA GLY A 141 17.75 -1.05 15.75
C GLY A 141 16.52 -1.96 15.84
N GLY A 142 15.41 -1.39 16.31
CA GLY A 142 14.11 -2.02 16.20
C GLY A 142 13.73 -2.13 14.73
N CYS A 143 13.73 -3.34 14.21
CA CYS A 143 12.95 -3.70 13.04
C CYS A 143 11.52 -3.17 13.23
N GLY A 144 11.10 -2.25 12.35
CA GLY A 144 9.78 -1.62 12.40
C GLY A 144 8.70 -2.69 12.30
N ALA A 145 8.10 -3.02 13.44
CA ALA A 145 6.82 -3.71 13.47
C ALA A 145 5.81 -2.86 12.68
N PRO A 146 4.84 -3.49 11.97
CA PRO A 146 3.81 -2.76 11.25
C PRO A 146 3.15 -1.80 12.23
N THR A 147 3.16 -0.50 11.90
CA THR A 147 2.58 0.54 12.75
C THR A 147 1.13 0.17 13.04
N PRO A 148 0.77 -0.05 14.30
CA PRO A 148 -0.56 -0.56 14.56
C PRO A 148 -1.62 0.47 14.23
N VAL A 149 -2.62 0.05 13.45
CA VAL A 149 -3.75 0.90 13.06
C VAL A 149 -4.76 1.09 14.20
N MET A 150 -4.50 0.45 15.35
CA MET A 150 -5.35 0.41 16.54
C MET A 150 -4.50 0.39 17.81
N GLU A 151 -5.03 0.94 18.90
CA GLU A 151 -4.40 0.88 20.22
C GLU A 151 -4.98 -0.29 21.02
N GLY A 152 -4.15 -1.01 21.77
CA GLY A 152 -4.60 -2.09 22.63
C GLY A 152 -3.47 -2.84 23.34
N LYS A 153 -3.81 -3.60 24.37
CA LYS A 153 -2.86 -4.27 25.28
C LYS A 153 -2.04 -5.35 24.57
N ASN A 154 -2.62 -5.98 23.54
CA ASN A 154 -2.01 -7.07 22.78
C ASN A 154 -1.55 -6.66 21.38
N VAL A 155 -1.72 -5.39 21.02
CA VAL A 155 -1.34 -4.87 19.71
C VAL A 155 0.17 -4.94 19.50
N GLY A 156 0.59 -5.42 18.32
CA GLY A 156 1.99 -5.64 17.96
C GLY A 156 2.61 -6.91 18.54
N LYS A 157 1.83 -7.71 19.29
CA LYS A 157 2.28 -8.98 19.89
C LYS A 157 1.78 -10.17 19.09
N THR A 158 2.50 -11.28 19.18
CA THR A 158 2.09 -12.53 18.55
C THR A 158 1.04 -13.21 19.42
N CYS A 159 -0.19 -13.26 18.94
CA CYS A 159 -1.34 -13.81 19.65
C CYS A 159 -1.68 -15.18 19.07
N ARG A 160 -1.92 -16.16 19.96
CA ARG A 160 -2.47 -17.48 19.60
C ARG A 160 -3.89 -17.53 20.08
N THR A 161 -4.83 -17.64 19.16
CA THR A 161 -6.26 -17.64 19.47
C THR A 161 -6.95 -18.86 18.90
N HIS A 162 -7.85 -19.44 19.67
CA HIS A 162 -8.91 -20.24 19.09
C HIS A 162 -10.07 -19.34 18.67
N TYR A 163 -10.63 -19.59 17.50
CA TYR A 163 -11.85 -18.94 17.06
C TYR A 163 -12.86 -19.93 16.48
N ARG A 164 -14.14 -19.56 16.55
CA ARG A 164 -15.25 -20.17 15.82
C ARG A 164 -16.04 -19.07 15.12
N GLY A 165 -16.05 -19.10 13.79
CA GLY A 165 -16.80 -18.21 12.92
C GLY A 165 -18.13 -18.82 12.51
N THR A 166 -19.23 -18.12 12.79
CA THR A 166 -20.59 -18.51 12.38
C THR A 166 -21.32 -17.34 11.70
N PHE A 167 -22.16 -17.63 10.72
CA PHE A 167 -23.09 -16.68 10.14
C PHE A 167 -24.26 -16.39 11.10
N ASN A 168 -25.06 -15.35 10.82
CA ASN A 168 -26.25 -15.00 11.61
C ASN A 168 -27.34 -16.08 11.65
N ASP A 169 -27.34 -17.00 10.69
CA ASP A 169 -28.24 -18.17 10.67
C ASP A 169 -27.76 -19.31 11.59
N GLY A 170 -26.60 -19.16 12.24
CA GLY A 170 -25.95 -20.17 13.07
C GLY A 170 -25.08 -21.16 12.29
N THR A 171 -24.98 -21.03 10.97
CA THR A 171 -24.13 -21.88 10.13
C THR A 171 -22.67 -21.54 10.38
N GLN A 172 -21.89 -22.54 10.79
CA GLN A 172 -20.44 -22.42 10.97
C GLN A 172 -19.74 -22.42 9.61
N PHE A 173 -18.90 -21.42 9.35
CA PHE A 173 -18.09 -21.35 8.13
C PHE A 173 -16.62 -21.66 8.36
N ASP A 174 -16.11 -21.33 9.56
CA ASP A 174 -14.73 -21.57 9.90
C ASP A 174 -14.56 -21.78 11.40
N SER A 175 -13.57 -22.57 11.80
CA SER A 175 -13.23 -22.84 13.18
C SER A 175 -11.84 -23.39 13.29
N SER A 176 -11.06 -22.79 14.17
CA SER A 176 -9.76 -23.32 14.59
C SER A 176 -9.89 -24.61 15.40
N TYR A 177 -11.02 -24.86 16.07
CA TYR A 177 -11.23 -26.06 16.88
C TYR A 177 -11.30 -27.32 16.02
N ASP A 178 -11.89 -27.21 14.83
CA ASP A 178 -11.96 -28.31 13.85
C ASP A 178 -10.58 -28.66 13.28
N ARG A 179 -9.68 -27.66 13.22
CA ARG A 179 -8.28 -27.85 12.80
C ARG A 179 -7.40 -28.40 13.93
N GLY A 180 -7.84 -28.28 15.19
CA GLY A 180 -7.11 -28.76 16.37
C GLY A 180 -5.90 -27.92 16.77
N GLU A 181 -5.62 -26.83 16.05
CA GLU A 181 -4.46 -25.95 16.31
C GLU A 181 -4.92 -24.49 16.42
N PRO A 182 -4.41 -23.71 17.40
CA PRO A 182 -4.74 -22.31 17.54
C PRO A 182 -4.13 -21.49 16.39
N LEU A 183 -4.85 -20.47 15.95
CA LEU A 183 -4.37 -19.53 14.94
C LEU A 183 -3.33 -18.60 15.57
N GLU A 184 -2.11 -18.61 15.07
CA GLU A 184 -1.06 -17.67 15.44
C GLU A 184 -1.02 -16.52 14.42
N PHE A 185 -1.19 -15.29 14.90
CA PHE A 185 -1.14 -14.08 14.09
C PHE A 185 -0.63 -12.91 14.93
N ILE A 186 -0.17 -11.84 14.27
CA ILE A 186 0.26 -10.63 14.98
C ILE A 186 -0.96 -9.70 15.09
N CYS A 187 -1.32 -9.29 16.30
CA CYS A 187 -2.50 -8.45 16.51
C CYS A 187 -2.24 -7.00 16.06
N GLY A 188 -3.14 -6.44 15.26
CA GLY A 188 -3.15 -5.01 14.90
C GLY A 188 -2.24 -4.62 13.73
N VAL A 189 -1.67 -5.61 13.02
CA VAL A 189 -0.87 -5.39 11.81
C VAL A 189 -1.67 -5.51 10.51
N GLY A 190 -2.98 -5.73 10.59
CA GLY A 190 -3.86 -5.86 9.43
C GLY A 190 -3.74 -7.20 8.71
N GLN A 191 -3.19 -8.24 9.37
CA GLN A 191 -3.20 -9.61 8.86
C GLN A 191 -4.58 -10.27 9.00
N MET A 192 -5.36 -9.85 10.01
CA MET A 192 -6.71 -10.32 10.25
C MET A 192 -7.72 -9.21 9.97
N ILE A 193 -9.00 -9.59 9.88
CA ILE A 193 -10.09 -8.62 9.74
C ILE A 193 -10.07 -7.63 10.90
N ARG A 194 -10.40 -6.36 10.62
CA ARG A 194 -10.28 -5.26 11.58
C ARG A 194 -10.99 -5.54 12.89
N GLY A 195 -12.20 -6.09 12.82
CA GLY A 195 -12.98 -6.42 14.01
C GLY A 195 -12.37 -7.54 14.86
N PHE A 196 -11.67 -8.49 14.25
CA PHE A 196 -10.97 -9.57 14.96
C PHE A 196 -9.74 -9.02 15.69
N ASP A 197 -8.95 -8.19 15.00
CA ASP A 197 -7.80 -7.50 15.60
C ASP A 197 -8.24 -6.62 16.77
N ALA A 198 -9.31 -5.83 16.60
CA ALA A 198 -9.86 -4.96 17.64
C ALA A 198 -10.31 -5.74 18.89
N ALA A 199 -10.95 -6.91 18.69
CA ALA A 199 -11.36 -7.75 19.80
C ALA A 199 -10.16 -8.30 20.57
N VAL A 200 -9.19 -8.89 19.87
CA VAL A 200 -8.01 -9.49 20.50
C VAL A 200 -7.10 -8.43 21.15
N ALA A 201 -7.11 -7.21 20.64
CA ALA A 201 -6.36 -6.09 21.18
C ALA A 201 -6.71 -5.76 22.65
N GLU A 202 -7.97 -5.94 23.06
CA GLU A 202 -8.44 -5.65 24.42
C GLU A 202 -8.56 -6.88 25.33
N MET A 203 -8.53 -8.10 24.78
CA MET A 203 -8.72 -9.35 25.53
C MET A 203 -7.59 -9.68 26.51
N GLU A 204 -7.92 -10.42 27.57
CA GLU A 204 -6.93 -11.05 28.44
C GLU A 204 -6.62 -12.50 28.02
N VAL A 205 -5.40 -12.97 28.32
CA VAL A 205 -5.00 -14.35 28.03
C VAL A 205 -5.89 -15.31 28.83
N GLY A 206 -6.54 -16.24 28.15
CA GLY A 206 -7.53 -17.18 28.67
C GLY A 206 -8.98 -16.68 28.60
N GLU A 207 -9.21 -15.45 28.13
CA GLU A 207 -10.55 -14.90 27.98
C GLU A 207 -11.22 -15.39 26.69
N LYS A 208 -12.55 -15.54 26.74
CA LYS A 208 -13.40 -15.84 25.60
C LYS A 208 -14.36 -14.70 25.35
N VAL A 209 -14.29 -14.09 24.17
CA VAL A 209 -15.18 -13.01 23.73
C VAL A 209 -16.01 -13.46 22.55
N ASN A 210 -17.25 -13.00 22.50
CA ASN A 210 -18.11 -13.17 21.33
C ASN A 210 -18.29 -11.79 20.70
N ILE A 211 -17.85 -11.65 19.46
CA ILE A 211 -18.00 -10.43 18.69
C ILE A 211 -18.93 -10.67 17.50
N HIS A 212 -19.72 -9.65 17.21
CA HIS A 212 -20.55 -9.58 16.03
C HIS A 212 -19.96 -8.51 15.12
N LEU A 213 -19.48 -8.92 13.95
CA LEU A 213 -18.81 -8.05 13.01
C LEU A 213 -19.73 -7.75 11.84
N MET A 214 -19.96 -6.46 11.61
CA MET A 214 -20.61 -5.98 10.39
C MET A 214 -19.68 -6.22 9.19
N PRO A 215 -20.22 -6.30 7.95
CA PRO A 215 -19.40 -6.52 6.75
C PRO A 215 -18.24 -5.55 6.64
N GLU A 216 -18.46 -4.28 6.98
CA GLU A 216 -17.47 -3.19 6.97
C GLU A 216 -16.27 -3.44 7.89
N GLU A 217 -16.44 -4.21 8.97
CA GLU A 217 -15.41 -4.54 9.95
C GLU A 217 -14.77 -5.92 9.71
N ALA A 218 -15.34 -6.68 8.78
CA ALA A 218 -14.92 -8.03 8.41
C ALA A 218 -14.28 -8.06 7.01
N TYR A 219 -15.04 -8.49 6.00
CA TYR A 219 -14.58 -8.69 4.61
C TYR A 219 -15.01 -7.57 3.65
N GLY A 220 -15.49 -6.44 4.19
CA GLY A 220 -16.01 -5.32 3.43
C GLY A 220 -17.41 -5.56 2.85
N MET A 221 -17.93 -4.53 2.18
CA MET A 221 -19.07 -4.70 1.28
C MET A 221 -18.61 -5.32 -0.04
N PRO A 222 -19.48 -6.05 -0.76
CA PRO A 222 -19.16 -6.52 -2.09
C PRO A 222 -18.88 -5.32 -2.99
N ASP A 223 -17.69 -5.28 -3.56
CA ASP A 223 -17.28 -4.27 -4.49
C ASP A 223 -17.88 -4.58 -5.87
N PRO A 224 -18.77 -3.73 -6.40
CA PRO A 224 -19.32 -3.92 -7.75
C PRO A 224 -18.24 -3.81 -8.83
N ASN A 225 -17.10 -3.16 -8.54
CA ASN A 225 -15.94 -3.08 -9.43
C ASN A 225 -15.11 -4.37 -9.45
N ALA A 226 -15.25 -5.24 -8.44
CA ALA A 226 -14.62 -6.57 -8.43
C ALA A 226 -15.42 -7.59 -9.28
N ILE A 227 -16.57 -7.17 -9.81
CA ILE A 227 -17.33 -7.91 -10.82
C ILE A 227 -16.90 -7.39 -12.19
N PHE A 228 -16.28 -8.25 -12.99
CA PHE A 228 -15.83 -7.88 -14.33
C PHE A 228 -16.17 -8.96 -15.34
N THR A 229 -16.40 -8.53 -16.58
CA THR A 229 -16.78 -9.41 -17.68
C THR A 229 -15.61 -9.58 -18.63
N VAL A 230 -15.26 -10.83 -18.94
CA VAL A 230 -14.20 -11.20 -19.87
C VAL A 230 -14.79 -11.96 -21.05
N ALA A 231 -14.29 -11.69 -22.25
CA ALA A 231 -14.69 -12.41 -23.44
C ALA A 231 -14.15 -13.85 -23.42
N ILE A 232 -14.99 -14.83 -23.78
CA ILE A 232 -14.61 -16.26 -23.85
C ILE A 232 -13.39 -16.46 -24.75
N ALA A 233 -13.28 -15.65 -25.83
CA ALA A 233 -12.16 -15.68 -26.76
C ALA A 233 -10.79 -15.36 -26.11
N GLN A 234 -10.77 -14.63 -25.00
CA GLN A 234 -9.54 -14.28 -24.27
C GLN A 234 -9.15 -15.31 -23.22
N LEU A 235 -10.03 -16.29 -22.94
CA LEU A 235 -9.86 -17.29 -21.90
C LEU A 235 -9.93 -18.70 -22.50
N PRO A 236 -8.78 -19.30 -22.84
CA PRO A 236 -8.75 -20.70 -23.23
C PRO A 236 -9.28 -21.57 -22.08
N GLY A 237 -10.35 -22.34 -22.33
CA GLY A 237 -11.04 -23.16 -21.31
C GLY A 237 -12.34 -22.56 -20.77
N ALA A 238 -12.70 -21.33 -21.14
CA ALA A 238 -13.96 -20.68 -20.74
C ALA A 238 -15.23 -21.43 -21.22
N GLU A 239 -15.12 -22.26 -22.25
CA GLU A 239 -16.23 -23.10 -22.73
C GLU A 239 -16.64 -24.17 -21.70
N GLU A 240 -15.70 -24.69 -20.91
CA GLU A 240 -15.94 -25.73 -19.90
C GLU A 240 -16.35 -25.18 -18.53
N VAL A 241 -16.32 -23.86 -18.35
CA VAL A 241 -16.64 -23.23 -17.06
C VAL A 241 -18.15 -23.14 -16.85
N GLU A 242 -18.62 -23.61 -15.69
CA GLU A 242 -20.02 -23.56 -15.29
C GLU A 242 -20.34 -22.33 -14.42
N ILE A 243 -21.60 -21.88 -14.46
CA ILE A 243 -22.08 -20.79 -13.59
C ILE A 243 -22.02 -21.28 -12.13
N GLY A 244 -21.37 -20.49 -11.27
CA GLY A 244 -21.12 -20.82 -9.87
C GLY A 244 -19.80 -21.52 -9.61
N GLN A 245 -19.05 -21.92 -10.64
CA GLN A 245 -17.73 -22.53 -10.50
C GLN A 245 -16.69 -21.47 -10.07
N GLN A 246 -15.81 -21.87 -9.15
CA GLN A 246 -14.61 -21.08 -8.83
C GLN A 246 -13.49 -21.44 -9.81
N VAL A 247 -12.90 -20.43 -10.43
CA VAL A 247 -11.78 -20.56 -11.36
C VAL A 247 -10.65 -19.63 -10.94
N TYR A 248 -9.42 -19.94 -11.34
CA TYR A 248 -8.26 -19.09 -11.08
C TYR A 248 -7.95 -18.31 -12.34
N LEU A 249 -8.03 -16.98 -12.28
CA LEU A 249 -7.58 -16.09 -13.33
C LEU A 249 -6.18 -15.56 -12.99
N GLN A 250 -5.39 -15.20 -14.00
CA GLN A 250 -4.09 -14.55 -13.80
C GLN A 250 -4.27 -13.04 -13.90
N ASN A 251 -3.73 -12.29 -12.93
CA ASN A 251 -3.67 -10.84 -13.03
C ASN A 251 -2.58 -10.40 -14.02
N GLN A 252 -2.44 -9.09 -14.27
CA GLN A 252 -1.41 -8.53 -15.15
C GLN A 252 0.04 -8.85 -14.73
N TYR A 253 0.25 -9.28 -13.48
CA TYR A 253 1.53 -9.70 -12.92
C TYR A 253 1.72 -11.23 -12.95
N GLY A 254 0.80 -11.98 -13.59
CA GLY A 254 0.85 -13.44 -13.69
C GLY A 254 0.49 -14.20 -12.42
N GLN A 255 0.01 -13.51 -11.37
CA GLN A 255 -0.40 -14.15 -10.13
C GLN A 255 -1.83 -14.71 -10.28
N PRO A 256 -2.04 -16.00 -9.97
CA PRO A 256 -3.37 -16.58 -9.99
C PRO A 256 -4.18 -16.04 -8.82
N PHE A 257 -5.38 -15.53 -9.10
CA PHE A 257 -6.36 -15.12 -8.10
C PHE A 257 -7.67 -15.88 -8.34
N PRO A 258 -8.31 -16.40 -7.27
CA PRO A 258 -9.58 -17.10 -7.40
C PRO A 258 -10.70 -16.11 -7.71
N VAL A 259 -11.58 -16.48 -8.64
CA VAL A 259 -12.80 -15.75 -8.97
C VAL A 259 -13.96 -16.73 -9.12
N LYS A 260 -15.18 -16.26 -8.89
CA LYS A 260 -16.40 -17.04 -9.03
C LYS A 260 -17.16 -16.62 -10.29
N VAL A 261 -17.65 -17.57 -11.06
CA VAL A 261 -18.45 -17.27 -12.25
C VAL A 261 -19.88 -16.96 -11.83
N THR A 262 -20.34 -15.74 -12.08
CA THR A 262 -21.71 -15.31 -11.73
C THR A 262 -22.66 -15.38 -12.92
N ALA A 263 -22.16 -15.12 -14.12
CA ALA A 263 -22.93 -15.22 -15.36
C ALA A 263 -22.06 -15.68 -16.52
N LYS A 264 -22.67 -16.39 -17.48
CA LYS A 264 -22.03 -16.84 -18.71
C LYS A 264 -23.02 -16.68 -19.86
N ASP A 265 -22.60 -15.93 -20.86
CA ASP A 265 -23.28 -15.74 -22.14
C ASP A 265 -22.53 -16.49 -23.26
N GLU A 266 -23.06 -16.47 -24.49
CA GLU A 266 -22.43 -17.11 -25.66
C GLU A 266 -21.08 -16.49 -26.04
N THR A 267 -20.81 -15.26 -25.63
CA THR A 267 -19.61 -14.49 -26.00
C THR A 267 -18.78 -14.00 -24.81
N ASN A 268 -19.39 -13.88 -23.63
CA ASN A 268 -18.80 -13.24 -22.46
C ASN A 268 -19.06 -14.05 -21.18
N ILE A 269 -18.14 -13.98 -20.22
CA ILE A 269 -18.29 -14.56 -18.88
C ILE A 269 -18.07 -13.46 -17.86
N THR A 270 -18.97 -13.37 -16.88
CA THR A 270 -18.86 -12.47 -15.75
C THR A 270 -18.26 -13.21 -14.57
N PHE A 271 -17.16 -12.66 -14.07
CA PHE A 271 -16.44 -13.14 -12.91
C PHE A 271 -16.62 -12.18 -11.76
N ASP A 272 -16.74 -12.73 -10.58
CA ASP A 272 -16.82 -12.03 -9.32
C ASP A 272 -15.56 -12.37 -8.50
N ALA A 273 -14.70 -11.38 -8.31
CA ALA A 273 -13.50 -11.48 -7.50
C ALA A 273 -13.75 -11.09 -6.02
N ASN A 274 -15.01 -10.84 -5.63
CA ASN A 274 -15.33 -10.56 -4.24
C ASN A 274 -15.08 -11.80 -3.37
N HIS A 275 -14.69 -11.54 -2.12
CA HIS A 275 -14.62 -12.59 -1.11
C HIS A 275 -16.01 -13.19 -0.88
N GLU A 276 -16.13 -14.51 -0.72
CA GLU A 276 -17.44 -15.19 -0.52
C GLU A 276 -18.19 -14.72 0.75
N MET A 277 -17.45 -14.07 1.64
CA MET A 277 -17.90 -13.51 2.91
C MET A 277 -18.09 -11.98 2.87
N ALA A 278 -17.77 -11.31 1.76
CA ALA A 278 -18.02 -9.88 1.59
C ALA A 278 -19.53 -9.61 1.62
N GLY A 279 -19.95 -8.58 2.36
CA GLY A 279 -21.36 -8.22 2.55
C GLY A 279 -22.14 -9.07 3.55
N LYS A 280 -21.52 -10.06 4.21
CA LYS A 280 -22.18 -10.88 5.23
C LYS A 280 -21.76 -10.44 6.63
N GLU A 281 -22.73 -10.39 7.53
CA GLU A 281 -22.49 -10.25 8.96
C GLU A 281 -21.92 -11.56 9.50
N LEU A 282 -20.82 -11.47 10.26
CA LEU A 282 -20.10 -12.62 10.79
C LEU A 282 -20.05 -12.54 12.32
N ASN A 283 -20.34 -13.65 12.97
CA ASN A 283 -20.18 -13.81 14.41
C ASN A 283 -18.90 -14.61 14.66
N PHE A 284 -18.03 -14.11 15.53
CA PHE A 284 -16.81 -14.80 15.93
C PHE A 284 -16.81 -14.99 17.45
N GLU A 285 -16.66 -16.24 17.88
CA GLU A 285 -16.28 -16.59 19.25
C GLU A 285 -14.76 -16.74 19.27
N ILE A 286 -14.05 -15.84 19.94
CA ILE A 286 -12.59 -15.82 20.01
C ILE A 286 -12.15 -16.14 21.44
N GLU A 287 -11.17 -17.01 21.58
CA GLU A 287 -10.51 -17.40 22.81
C GLU A 287 -9.01 -17.13 22.67
N LEU A 288 -8.48 -16.24 23.52
CA LEU A 288 -7.06 -15.94 23.52
C LEU A 288 -6.32 -16.98 24.36
N VAL A 289 -5.44 -17.77 23.74
CA VAL A 289 -4.72 -18.86 24.42
C VAL A 289 -3.38 -18.38 24.96
N GLU A 290 -2.66 -17.60 24.16
CA GLU A 290 -1.29 -17.17 24.48
C GLU A 290 -0.99 -15.84 23.78
N VAL A 291 -0.18 -14.99 24.41
CA VAL A 291 0.38 -13.77 23.82
C VAL A 291 1.87 -13.75 24.09
N LYS A 292 2.67 -13.53 23.03
CA LYS A 292 4.13 -13.44 23.07
C LYS A 292 4.60 -12.03 22.72
#